data_AF-A0A1V6FED8-F1
#
_entry.id   AF-A0A1V6FED8-F1
#
_cell.length_a   1.000
_cell.length_b   1.000
_cell.length_c   1.000
_cell.angle_alpha   90.00
_cell.angle_beta   90.00
_cell.angle_gamma   90.00
#
_symmetry.space_group_name_H-M   'P 1'
#
loop_
_entity.id
_entity.type
_entity.pdbx_description
1 polymer ?
#
loop_
_entity_poly.entity_id
_entity_poly.type
_entity_poly.pdbx_seq_one_letter_code
_entity_poly.pdbx_strand_id
1 'polypeptide(L)' 'MKPVKNAAEILDLYYHDLRSHLLEAAATFDRLERAGGLPADEPRLRRLRQAATVVLDDQPDRARRFLEALSE' A
#
# COMPACT_ATOMS: atom_id res chain seq x y z
N MET A 1 -16.16 -29.37 -4.02
CA MET A 1 -15.29 -28.20 -4.24
C MET A 1 -15.90 -27.04 -3.46
N LYS A 2 -15.22 -26.45 -2.46
CA LYS A 2 -15.74 -25.24 -1.82
C LYS A 2 -15.78 -24.14 -2.88
N PRO A 3 -16.87 -23.36 -3.01
CA PRO A 3 -16.90 -22.27 -3.97
C PRO A 3 -15.76 -21.30 -3.66
N VAL A 4 -15.10 -20.82 -4.72
CA VAL A 4 -14.18 -19.70 -4.61
C VAL A 4 -14.99 -18.53 -4.07
N LYS A 5 -14.49 -17.89 -3.01
CA LYS A 5 -15.15 -16.74 -2.39
C LYS A 5 -15.36 -15.67 -3.47
N ASN A 6 -16.55 -15.09 -3.53
CA ASN A 6 -16.83 -13.99 -4.43
C ASN A 6 -16.16 -12.69 -3.94
N ALA A 7 -16.20 -11.64 -4.76
CA ALA A 7 -15.53 -10.37 -4.45
C ALA A 7 -16.01 -9.73 -3.13
N ALA A 8 -17.32 -9.81 -2.80
CA ALA A 8 -17.86 -9.26 -1.57
C ALA A 8 -17.39 -10.06 -0.35
N GLU A 9 -17.39 -11.40 -0.44
CA GLU A 9 -16.87 -12.25 0.63
C GLU A 9 -15.38 -12.01 0.89
N ILE A 10 -14.58 -11.76 -0.16
CA ILE A 10 -13.17 -11.40 -0.01
C ILE A 10 -13.05 -10.03 0.65
N LEU A 11 -13.82 -9.04 0.20
CA LEU A 11 -13.79 -7.70 0.79
C LEU A 11 -14.13 -7.76 2.28
N ASP A 12 -15.21 -8.41 2.67
CA ASP A 12 -15.62 -8.52 4.08
C ASP A 12 -14.55 -9.15 4.96
N LEU A 13 -13.83 -10.16 4.45
CA LEU A 13 -12.77 -10.82 5.20
C LEU A 13 -11.55 -9.95 5.45
N TYR A 14 -11.20 -9.06 4.50
CA TYR A 14 -9.96 -8.28 4.56
C TYR A 14 -10.19 -6.79 4.79
N TYR A 15 -11.44 -6.33 4.87
CA TYR A 15 -11.79 -4.91 4.90
C TYR A 15 -11.10 -4.18 6.05
N HIS A 16 -11.18 -4.71 7.27
CA HIS A 16 -10.61 -4.06 8.44
C HIS A 16 -9.09 -4.06 8.43
N ASP A 17 -8.45 -5.14 7.98
CA ASP A 17 -7.00 -5.23 7.87
C ASP A 17 -6.48 -4.26 6.80
N LEU A 18 -7.08 -4.26 5.61
CA LEU A 18 -6.72 -3.35 4.53
C LEU A 18 -6.90 -1.88 4.97
N ARG A 19 -8.04 -1.56 5.57
CA ARG A 19 -8.32 -0.22 6.10
C ARG A 19 -7.29 0.21 7.15
N SER A 20 -6.93 -0.68 8.08
CA SER A 20 -5.95 -0.40 9.12
C SER A 20 -4.58 -0.07 8.53
N HIS A 21 -4.08 -0.90 7.62
CA HIS A 21 -2.78 -0.68 6.97
C HIS A 21 -2.74 0.60 6.13
N LEU A 22 -3.81 0.90 5.38
CA LEU A 22 -3.91 2.14 4.60
C LEU A 22 -3.92 3.38 5.50
N LEU A 23 -4.65 3.33 6.62
CA LEU A 23 -4.70 4.44 7.57
C LEU A 23 -3.35 4.66 8.26
N GLU A 24 -2.66 3.59 8.66
CA GLU A 24 -1.33 3.71 9.28
C GLU A 24 -0.29 4.27 8.32
N ALA A 25 -0.33 3.88 7.04
CA ALA A 25 0.53 4.43 6.01
C ALA A 25 0.30 5.95 5.83
N ALA A 26 -0.97 6.36 5.70
CA ALA A 26 -1.33 7.78 5.57
C ALA A 26 -0.89 8.59 6.81
N ALA A 27 -1.20 8.11 8.01
CA ALA A 27 -0.83 8.76 9.26
C ALA A 27 0.69 8.87 9.42
N THR A 28 1.45 7.89 8.93
CA THR A 28 2.91 7.94 8.96
C THR A 28 3.48 9.00 8.02
N PHE A 29 2.92 9.15 6.81
CA PHE A 29 3.32 10.24 5.92
C PHE A 29 3.04 11.61 6.56
N ASP A 30 1.87 11.81 7.17
CA ASP A 30 1.56 13.05 7.91
C ASP A 30 2.56 13.31 9.04
N ARG A 31 2.97 12.27 9.78
CA ARG A 31 3.95 12.40 10.88
C ARG A 31 5.33 12.79 10.35
N LEU A 32 5.76 12.24 9.20
CA LEU A 32 7.02 12.62 8.56
C LEU A 32 7.00 14.09 8.15
N GLU A 33 5.91 14.55 7.54
CA GLU A 33 5.75 15.95 7.12
C GLU A 33 5.75 16.89 8.34
N ARG A 34 5.01 16.55 9.40
CA ARG A 34 5.02 17.31 10.66
C ARG A 34 6.37 17.34 11.37
N ALA A 35 7.21 16.32 11.18
CA ALA A 35 8.55 16.25 11.76
C ALA A 35 9.59 17.10 11.00
N GLY A 36 9.17 17.87 10.00
CA GLY A 36 10.05 18.69 9.15
C GLY A 36 10.33 18.07 7.78
N GLY A 37 9.74 16.92 7.47
CA GLY A 37 9.92 16.22 6.20
C GLY A 37 11.28 15.54 6.07
N LEU A 38 11.50 14.98 4.88
CA LEU A 38 12.78 14.41 4.45
C LEU A 38 13.24 15.16 3.19
N PRO A 39 14.54 15.11 2.85
CA PRO A 39 15.03 15.62 1.58
C PRO A 39 14.20 15.09 0.41
N ALA A 40 13.97 15.93 -0.61
CA ALA A 40 13.11 15.58 -1.75
C ALA A 40 13.64 14.36 -2.55
N ASP A 41 14.94 14.11 -2.48
CA ASP A 41 15.64 13.01 -3.12
C ASP A 41 15.78 11.76 -2.23
N GLU A 42 15.23 11.77 -1.01
CA GLU A 42 15.29 10.63 -0.09
C GLU A 42 14.71 9.37 -0.76
N PRO A 43 15.56 8.38 -1.09
CA PRO A 43 15.18 7.28 -1.96
C PRO A 43 14.12 6.38 -1.31
N ARG A 44 14.15 6.21 0.02
CA ARG A 44 13.18 5.36 0.72
C ARG A 44 11.77 5.93 0.65
N LEU A 45 11.63 7.25 0.85
CA LEU A 45 10.34 7.92 0.77
C LEU A 45 9.78 7.90 -0.66
N ARG A 46 10.65 8.08 -1.66
CA ARG A 46 10.27 7.98 -3.08
C ARG A 46 9.74 6.59 -3.43
N ARG A 47 10.44 5.53 -3.00
CA ARG A 47 10.03 4.13 -3.23
C ARG A 47 8.71 3.79 -2.55
N LEU A 48 8.52 4.21 -1.30
CA LEU A 48 7.24 4.02 -0.59
C LEU A 48 6.07 4.68 -1.32
N ARG A 49 6.26 5.91 -1.82
CA ARG A 49 5.24 6.63 -2.60
C ARG A 49 4.94 5.93 -3.93
N GLN A 50 5.96 5.45 -4.63
CA GLN A 50 5.80 4.68 -5.88
C GLN A 50 5.10 3.34 -5.64
N ALA A 51 5.48 2.60 -4.60
CA ALA A 51 4.84 1.34 -4.25
C ALA A 51 3.36 1.56 -3.87
N ALA A 52 3.02 2.66 -3.19
CA ALA A 52 1.64 2.98 -2.85
C ALA A 52 0.72 3.12 -4.08
N THR A 53 1.24 3.59 -5.23
CA THR A 53 0.42 3.68 -6.45
C THR A 53 0.06 2.31 -7.03
N VAL A 54 0.89 1.29 -6.79
CA VAL A 54 0.62 -0.09 -7.24
C VAL A 54 -0.60 -0.70 -6.55
N VAL A 55 -0.87 -0.30 -5.29
CA VAL A 55 -2.03 -0.79 -4.53
C VAL A 55 -3.35 -0.34 -5.16
N LEU A 56 -3.35 0.83 -5.82
CA LEU A 56 -4.56 1.50 -6.31
C LEU A 56 -4.81 1.33 -7.82
N ASP A 57 -3.84 0.81 -8.58
CA ASP A 57 -4.03 0.60 -10.02
C ASP A 57 -4.92 -0.61 -10.32
N ASP A 58 -5.33 -0.80 -11.58
CA ASP A 58 -6.15 -1.93 -12.02
C ASP A 58 -5.35 -3.06 -12.68
N GLN A 59 -4.03 -3.09 -12.46
CA GLN A 59 -3.15 -4.04 -13.14
C GLN A 59 -2.99 -5.33 -12.33
N PRO A 60 -2.84 -6.50 -12.99
CA PRO A 60 -2.62 -7.77 -12.31
C PRO A 60 -1.31 -7.78 -11.51
N ASP A 61 -1.14 -8.78 -10.66
CA ASP A 61 0.08 -9.01 -9.87
C ASP A 61 0.50 -7.86 -8.94
N ARG A 62 -0.45 -7.09 -8.40
CA ARG A 62 -0.16 -5.94 -7.50
C ARG A 62 0.86 -6.27 -6.42
N ALA A 63 0.72 -7.42 -5.74
CA ALA A 63 1.64 -7.81 -4.67
C ALA A 63 3.09 -8.00 -5.15
N ARG A 64 3.29 -8.65 -6.31
CA ARG A 64 4.61 -8.84 -6.91
C ARG A 64 5.21 -7.49 -7.32
N ARG A 65 4.44 -6.67 -8.05
CA ARG A 65 4.89 -5.34 -8.50
C ARG A 65 5.19 -4.40 -7.33
N PHE A 66 4.42 -4.48 -6.25
CA PHE A 66 4.66 -3.74 -5.01
C PHE A 66 5.98 -4.14 -4.37
N LEU A 67 6.26 -5.45 -4.30
CA LEU A 67 7.53 -5.97 -3.77
C LEU A 67 8.73 -5.55 -4.63
N GLU A 68 8.60 -5.67 -5.96
CA GLU A 68 9.64 -5.26 -6.91
C GLU A 68 9.98 -3.78 -6.76
N ALA A 69 8.97 -2.90 -6.62
CA ALA A 69 9.15 -1.47 -6.40
C ALA A 69 9.89 -1.11 -5.09
N LEU A 70 9.97 -2.04 -4.13
CA LEU A 70 10.65 -1.85 -2.84
C LEU A 70 12.00 -2.59 -2.76
N SER A 71 12.38 -3.37 -3.77
CA SER A 71 13.56 -4.25 -3.72
C SER A 71 14.85 -3.63 -4.27
N GLU A 72 14.80 -2.36 -4.70
CA GLU A 72 15.97 -1.57 -5.11
C GLU A 72 16.55 -0.75 -3.96
#